data_AF-X6NV83-F1
#
_entry.id   AF-X6NV83-F1
#
_cell.length_a   1.000
_cell.length_b   1.000
_cell.length_c   1.000
_cell.angle_alpha   90.00
_cell.angle_beta   90.00
_cell.angle_gamma   90.00
#
_symmetry.space_group_name_H-M   'P 1'
#
loop_
_entity.id
_entity.type
_entity.pdbx_description
1 polymer ?
#
loop_
_entity_poly.entity_id
_entity_poly.type
_entity_poly.pdbx_seq_one_letter_code
_entity_poly.pdbx_strand_id
1 'polypeptide(L)'
;NNNNNNNNNNNNNNKRITNATSFNKHKWRITNINEDWKYSQSYPPHFVVPAQVTNEDLEMGKSFRSNSRIPILSYYHAKTGASMMRSSQPMTGVGLTVGIFSSGWQSRNKADERLLECANIKYIVDARSKQSAFFNQAKGGGYENVDFYVGMQLIFADIQNIHAVKASFEKMISTLMGSIALHNISFHVPHIRYLYWEKNGIEAHSNNYIRKRKRKLGRHGSTGGSLSKAKAYAQPRSSRQ
;
A
#
# COMPACT_ATOMS: atom_id res chain seq x y z
N ASN A 1 19.36 21.55 -27.17
CA ASN A 1 18.22 22.47 -27.01
C ASN A 1 17.00 21.78 -26.36
N ASN A 2 17.17 21.10 -25.21
CA ASN A 2 16.10 20.26 -24.60
C ASN A 2 16.15 20.21 -23.05
N ASN A 3 16.49 21.31 -22.37
CA ASN A 3 16.55 21.34 -20.90
C ASN A 3 15.45 22.18 -20.20
N ASN A 4 14.48 22.75 -20.92
CA ASN A 4 13.53 23.71 -20.33
C ASN A 4 12.18 23.14 -19.87
N ASN A 5 11.88 21.85 -20.08
CA ASN A 5 10.55 21.30 -19.76
C ASN A 5 10.41 20.68 -18.36
N ASN A 6 11.50 20.33 -17.67
CA ASN A 6 11.42 19.74 -16.32
C ASN A 6 11.25 20.79 -15.20
N ASN A 7 11.78 22.00 -15.38
CA ASN A 7 11.68 23.06 -14.36
C ASN A 7 10.27 23.68 -14.23
N ASN A 8 9.47 23.64 -15.29
CA ASN A 8 8.12 24.24 -15.27
C ASN A 8 7.09 23.38 -14.52
N ASN A 9 7.22 22.06 -14.53
CA ASN A 9 6.28 21.17 -13.82
C ASN A 9 6.52 21.17 -12.31
N ASN A 10 7.77 21.21 -11.86
CA ASN A 10 8.10 21.29 -10.42
C ASN A 10 7.63 22.61 -9.80
N ASN A 11 7.77 23.72 -10.52
CA ASN A 11 7.30 25.03 -10.05
C ASN A 11 5.77 25.12 -9.95
N ASN A 12 5.03 24.47 -10.86
CA ASN A 12 3.56 24.50 -10.85
C ASN A 12 2.94 23.63 -9.74
N ASN A 13 3.55 22.48 -9.42
CA ASN A 13 3.07 21.63 -8.32
C ASN A 13 3.39 22.22 -6.94
N ASN A 14 4.58 22.80 -6.78
CA ASN A 14 4.93 23.53 -5.56
C ASN A 14 4.04 24.76 -5.37
N LYS A 15 3.71 25.49 -6.45
CA LYS A 15 2.73 26.59 -6.42
C LYS A 15 1.35 26.12 -5.96
N ARG A 16 0.84 24.96 -6.39
CA ARG A 16 -0.48 24.48 -5.95
C ARG A 16 -0.56 24.19 -4.44
N ILE A 17 0.51 23.64 -3.85
CA ILE A 17 0.59 23.37 -2.41
C ILE A 17 0.70 24.67 -1.61
N THR A 18 1.41 25.68 -2.15
CA THR A 18 1.59 26.98 -1.48
C THR A 18 0.47 27.99 -1.71
N ASN A 19 -0.33 27.84 -2.79
CA ASN A 19 -1.39 28.76 -3.17
C ASN A 19 -2.74 28.43 -2.53
N ALA A 20 -2.88 27.28 -1.86
CA ALA A 20 -3.90 27.14 -0.83
C ALA A 20 -3.55 28.15 0.28
N THR A 21 -4.35 29.21 0.41
CA THR A 21 -4.16 30.43 1.21
C THR A 21 -3.98 30.22 2.73
N SER A 22 -3.58 29.02 3.16
CA SER A 22 -3.55 28.59 4.56
C SER A 22 -2.36 27.69 4.92
N PHE A 23 -1.34 27.55 4.07
CA PHE A 23 -0.16 26.74 4.38
C PHE A 23 0.78 27.49 5.34
N ASN A 24 0.82 27.06 6.61
CA ASN A 24 1.67 27.67 7.63
C ASN A 24 3.13 27.22 7.46
N LYS A 25 3.95 28.07 6.82
CA LYS A 25 5.38 27.82 6.58
C LYS A 25 6.24 27.77 7.84
N HIS A 26 5.78 28.34 8.96
CA HIS A 26 6.48 28.25 10.24
C HIS A 26 6.25 26.90 10.94
N LYS A 27 5.18 26.19 10.57
CA LYS A 27 4.84 24.87 11.12
C LYS A 27 5.27 23.72 10.21
N TRP A 28 5.20 23.91 8.90
CA TRP A 28 5.42 22.85 7.91
C TRP A 28 6.40 23.30 6.82
N ARG A 29 7.28 22.39 6.40
CA ARG A 29 8.18 22.58 5.25
C ARG A 29 8.00 21.47 4.22
N ILE A 30 8.20 21.82 2.95
CA ILE A 30 8.37 20.84 1.88
C ILE A 30 9.83 20.38 1.91
N THR A 31 10.07 19.08 1.82
CA THR A 31 11.42 18.51 1.67
C THR A 31 11.63 17.94 0.28
N ASN A 32 12.86 18.03 -0.21
CA ASN A 32 13.32 17.47 -1.48
C ASN A 32 14.22 16.25 -1.26
N ILE A 33 14.29 15.72 -0.03
CA ILE A 33 15.16 14.57 0.30
C ILE A 33 14.88 13.32 -0.55
N ASN A 34 13.69 13.22 -1.14
CA ASN A 34 13.27 12.09 -1.96
C ASN A 34 13.12 12.44 -3.45
N GLU A 35 13.70 13.54 -3.92
CA GLU A 35 13.55 14.01 -5.31
C GLU A 35 13.96 12.95 -6.35
N ASP A 36 14.93 12.10 -6.00
CA ASP A 36 15.43 10.99 -6.83
C ASP A 36 14.92 9.61 -6.40
N TRP A 37 13.90 9.55 -5.54
CA TRP A 37 13.29 8.32 -4.99
C TRP A 37 14.25 7.40 -4.19
N LYS A 38 15.46 7.87 -3.84
CA LYS A 38 16.42 7.07 -3.05
C LYS A 38 16.12 7.04 -1.55
N TYR A 39 15.39 8.04 -1.05
CA TYR A 39 14.98 8.06 0.36
C TYR A 39 13.87 7.03 0.60
N SER A 40 12.79 7.06 -0.19
CA SER A 40 11.76 6.03 -0.23
C SER A 40 11.15 5.92 -1.63
N GLN A 41 11.36 4.75 -2.25
CA GLN A 41 10.90 4.46 -3.61
C GLN A 41 9.38 4.53 -3.79
N SER A 42 8.62 4.39 -2.70
CA SER A 42 7.15 4.33 -2.70
C SER A 42 6.47 5.63 -2.26
N TYR A 43 7.26 6.65 -1.92
CA TYR A 43 6.78 7.99 -1.56
C TYR A 43 6.93 8.95 -2.74
N PRO A 44 6.18 10.07 -2.74
CA PRO A 44 6.34 11.10 -3.74
C PRO A 44 7.74 11.75 -3.65
N PRO A 45 8.23 12.39 -4.73
CA PRO A 45 9.53 13.03 -4.73
C PRO A 45 9.63 14.20 -3.74
N HIS A 46 8.51 14.87 -3.49
CA HIS A 46 8.38 15.93 -2.49
C HIS A 46 7.26 15.59 -1.52
N PHE A 47 7.49 15.83 -0.24
CA PHE A 47 6.48 15.68 0.80
C PHE A 47 6.70 16.69 1.91
N VAL A 48 5.71 16.80 2.81
CA VAL A 48 5.67 17.83 3.85
C VAL A 48 5.93 17.20 5.22
N VAL A 49 6.82 17.84 5.98
CA VAL A 49 7.23 17.47 7.35
C VAL A 49 7.20 18.73 8.24
N PRO A 50 7.24 18.61 9.58
CA PRO A 50 7.33 19.77 10.45
C PRO A 50 8.55 20.62 10.14
N ALA A 51 8.41 21.94 10.22
CA ALA A 51 9.47 22.88 9.85
C ALA A 51 10.75 22.70 10.71
N GLN A 52 10.59 22.27 11.97
CA GLN A 52 11.67 22.05 12.93
C GLN A 52 12.47 20.75 12.69
N VAL A 53 11.97 19.84 11.85
CA VAL A 53 12.60 18.55 11.58
C VAL A 53 13.58 18.71 10.42
N THR A 54 14.87 18.47 10.65
CA THR A 54 15.93 18.64 9.64
C THR A 54 16.03 17.41 8.74
N ASN A 55 16.79 17.48 7.64
CA ASN A 55 16.97 16.30 6.77
C ASN A 55 17.78 15.21 7.49
N GLU A 56 18.68 15.59 8.40
CA GLU A 56 19.45 14.66 9.24
C GLU A 56 18.52 13.88 10.17
N ASP A 57 17.51 14.53 10.77
CA ASP A 57 16.47 13.85 11.54
C ASP A 57 15.72 12.82 10.68
N LEU A 58 15.37 13.18 9.44
CA LEU A 58 14.71 12.25 8.52
C LEU A 58 15.60 11.05 8.20
N GLU A 59 16.90 11.25 7.99
CA GLU A 59 17.83 10.14 7.75
C GLU A 59 17.99 9.24 8.99
N MET A 60 18.03 9.81 10.19
CA MET A 60 18.08 9.03 11.44
C MET A 60 16.80 8.19 11.68
N GLY A 61 15.65 8.66 11.21
CA GLY A 61 14.36 7.94 11.29
C GLY A 61 14.12 6.96 10.12
N LYS A 62 14.93 7.01 9.06
CA LYS A 62 14.67 6.35 7.78
C LYS A 62 14.52 4.84 7.88
N SER A 63 15.40 4.17 8.61
CA SER A 63 15.42 2.70 8.75
C SER A 63 14.40 2.20 9.77
N PHE A 64 13.92 3.08 10.65
CA PHE A 64 12.96 2.73 11.68
C PHE A 64 11.54 2.52 11.12
N ARG A 65 11.24 3.04 9.93
CA ARG A 65 9.94 2.88 9.27
C ARG A 65 10.09 1.95 8.07
N SER A 66 9.22 0.94 7.97
CA SER A 66 9.24 -0.02 6.85
C SER A 66 9.23 0.69 5.48
N ASN A 67 10.16 0.34 4.60
CA ASN A 67 10.38 1.00 3.30
C ASN A 67 10.62 2.52 3.38
N SER A 68 11.11 2.99 4.52
CA SER A 68 11.42 4.40 4.78
C SER A 68 10.22 5.33 4.59
N ARG A 69 9.02 4.81 4.87
CA ARG A 69 7.75 5.54 4.80
C ARG A 69 7.49 6.24 6.13
N ILE A 70 8.33 7.23 6.42
CA ILE A 70 8.23 8.07 7.62
C ILE A 70 6.89 8.82 7.68
N PRO A 71 6.46 9.29 8.87
CA PRO A 71 5.26 10.11 8.95
C PRO A 71 5.40 11.38 8.11
N ILE A 72 4.47 11.57 7.17
CA ILE A 72 4.38 12.76 6.32
C ILE A 72 2.97 13.35 6.39
N LEU A 73 2.87 14.67 6.23
CA LEU A 73 1.58 15.37 6.23
C LEU A 73 0.70 14.93 5.06
N SER A 74 -0.54 14.55 5.37
CA SER A 74 -1.59 14.23 4.39
C SER A 74 -2.69 15.27 4.36
N TYR A 75 -3.00 15.87 5.50
CA TYR A 75 -4.03 16.90 5.64
C TYR A 75 -3.68 17.87 6.76
N TYR A 76 -3.99 19.14 6.56
CA TYR A 76 -3.83 20.19 7.56
C TYR A 76 -5.03 21.13 7.57
N HIS A 77 -5.66 21.27 8.72
CA HIS A 77 -6.75 22.21 8.94
C HIS A 77 -6.22 23.48 9.59
N ALA A 78 -6.04 24.55 8.81
CA ALA A 78 -5.35 25.74 9.26
C ALA A 78 -6.04 26.50 10.41
N LYS A 79 -7.38 26.46 10.50
CA LYS A 79 -8.13 27.16 11.55
C LYS A 79 -7.91 26.55 12.93
N THR A 80 -7.90 25.22 13.03
CA THR A 80 -7.70 24.51 14.32
C THR A 80 -6.26 24.06 14.53
N GLY A 81 -5.42 24.11 13.48
CA GLY A 81 -4.06 23.59 13.51
C GLY A 81 -3.96 22.06 13.52
N ALA A 82 -5.08 21.35 13.36
CA ALA A 82 -5.14 19.89 13.32
C ALA A 82 -4.47 19.34 12.06
N SER A 83 -3.74 18.24 12.21
CA SER A 83 -3.02 17.58 11.12
C SER A 83 -3.26 16.08 11.12
N MET A 84 -3.37 15.51 9.92
CA MET A 84 -3.31 14.08 9.71
C MET A 84 -2.03 13.75 8.97
N MET A 85 -1.30 12.77 9.49
CA MET A 85 -0.09 12.24 8.88
C MET A 85 -0.28 10.77 8.53
N ARG A 86 0.50 10.28 7.58
CA ARG A 86 0.52 8.87 7.18
C ARG A 86 1.94 8.34 7.21
N SER A 87 2.11 7.09 7.60
CA SER A 87 3.40 6.38 7.68
C SER A 87 3.20 4.88 7.42
N SER A 88 4.30 4.12 7.37
CA SER A 88 4.26 2.67 7.57
C SER A 88 4.42 2.32 9.05
N GLN A 89 4.20 1.04 9.38
CA GLN A 89 4.57 0.49 10.68
C GLN A 89 6.06 0.75 11.03
N PRO A 90 6.37 0.93 12.32
CA PRO A 90 7.75 0.99 12.79
C PRO A 90 8.39 -0.41 12.83
N MET A 91 9.71 -0.45 12.76
CA MET A 91 10.55 -1.65 12.82
C MET A 91 10.99 -1.89 14.27
N THR A 92 10.01 -1.99 15.17
CA THR A 92 10.22 -2.18 16.62
C THR A 92 10.58 -3.61 17.00
N GLY A 93 10.33 -4.56 16.09
CA GLY A 93 10.47 -5.98 16.32
C GLY A 93 11.92 -6.43 16.28
N VAL A 94 12.36 -7.08 17.36
CA VAL A 94 13.51 -7.97 17.32
C VAL A 94 13.04 -9.28 16.70
N GLY A 95 13.56 -9.66 15.53
CA GLY A 95 13.15 -10.90 14.87
C GLY A 95 13.21 -12.10 15.81
N LEU A 96 12.35 -13.11 15.59
CA LEU A 96 12.23 -14.33 16.41
C LEU A 96 13.57 -14.97 16.82
N THR A 97 14.63 -14.81 16.01
CA THR A 97 15.96 -15.37 16.27
C THR A 97 16.80 -14.58 17.28
N VAL A 98 16.55 -13.28 17.47
CA VAL A 98 17.36 -12.39 18.34
C VAL A 98 16.68 -12.13 19.69
N GLY A 99 15.38 -12.41 19.78
CA GLY A 99 14.52 -12.07 20.92
C GLY A 99 14.61 -12.97 22.16
N ILE A 100 15.45 -14.02 22.18
CA ILE A 100 15.61 -14.89 23.36
C ILE A 100 16.79 -14.43 24.25
N PHE A 101 17.77 -13.70 23.71
CA PHE A 101 19.04 -13.42 24.43
C PHE A 101 19.43 -11.94 24.57
N SER A 102 18.72 -11.00 23.94
CA SER A 102 18.95 -9.56 24.13
C SER A 102 17.85 -8.94 24.99
N SER A 103 18.22 -8.44 26.15
CA SER A 103 17.40 -7.81 27.20
C SER A 103 16.74 -6.46 26.80
N GLY A 104 16.53 -6.20 25.52
CA GLY A 104 15.93 -4.98 24.99
C GLY A 104 14.73 -5.29 24.09
N TRP A 105 13.58 -5.60 24.67
CA TRP A 105 12.31 -5.61 23.95
C TRP A 105 11.96 -4.17 23.52
N GLN A 106 11.58 -3.99 22.25
CA GLN A 106 11.33 -2.73 21.51
C GLN A 106 12.55 -1.86 21.16
N SER A 107 12.86 -1.79 19.86
CA SER A 107 13.71 -0.74 19.29
C SER A 107 13.05 0.63 19.42
N ARG A 108 13.81 1.62 19.89
CA ARG A 108 13.41 3.02 20.08
C ARG A 108 14.10 3.91 19.05
N ASN A 109 13.42 4.94 18.55
CA ASN A 109 14.02 5.92 17.64
C ASN A 109 13.61 7.36 18.02
N LYS A 110 14.57 8.11 18.57
CA LYS A 110 14.35 9.51 18.99
C LYS A 110 14.00 10.46 17.84
N ALA A 111 14.44 10.17 16.62
CA ALA A 111 14.13 11.01 15.47
C ALA A 111 12.67 10.84 15.01
N ASP A 112 12.13 9.61 15.06
CA ASP A 112 10.71 9.35 14.80
C ASP A 112 9.82 9.97 15.90
N GLU A 113 10.21 9.83 17.17
CA GLU A 113 9.56 10.50 18.31
C GLU A 113 9.50 12.02 18.11
N ARG A 114 10.66 12.65 17.86
CA ARG A 114 10.77 14.09 17.62
C ARG A 114 9.93 14.54 16.43
N LEU A 115 9.87 13.75 15.36
CA LEU A 115 9.06 14.06 14.18
C LEU A 115 7.58 14.16 14.54
N LEU A 116 7.05 13.17 15.27
CA LEU A 116 5.64 13.16 15.70
C LEU A 116 5.35 14.24 16.75
N GLU A 117 6.30 14.53 17.63
CA GLU A 117 6.22 15.61 18.61
C GLU A 117 6.17 16.99 17.94
N CYS A 118 7.08 17.28 17.00
CA CYS A 118 7.09 18.54 16.24
C CYS A 118 5.80 18.73 15.40
N ALA A 119 5.19 17.63 14.97
CA ALA A 119 3.90 17.63 14.30
C ALA A 119 2.71 17.83 15.25
N ASN A 120 2.93 17.82 16.57
CA ASN A 120 1.90 17.88 17.61
C ASN A 120 0.84 16.77 17.45
N ILE A 121 1.28 15.54 17.15
CA ILE A 121 0.40 14.38 17.06
C ILE A 121 -0.05 13.95 18.46
N LYS A 122 -1.33 13.61 18.60
CA LYS A 122 -1.95 13.13 19.86
C LYS A 122 -2.45 11.69 19.78
N TYR A 123 -2.80 11.25 18.59
CA TYR A 123 -3.34 9.91 18.35
C TYR A 123 -2.55 9.24 17.25
N ILE A 124 -2.06 8.04 17.55
CA ILE A 124 -1.52 7.10 16.58
C ILE A 124 -2.60 6.06 16.35
N VAL A 125 -3.08 5.97 15.12
CA VAL A 125 -4.14 5.02 14.76
C VAL A 125 -3.54 3.93 13.89
N ASP A 126 -3.37 2.74 14.46
CA ASP A 126 -3.02 1.55 13.71
C ASP A 126 -4.31 0.95 13.12
N ALA A 127 -4.36 0.85 11.80
CA ALA A 127 -5.52 0.30 11.11
C ALA A 127 -5.78 -1.17 11.50
N ARG A 128 -4.75 -1.92 11.91
CA ARG A 128 -4.85 -3.33 12.22
C ARG A 128 -5.56 -3.57 13.55
N SER A 129 -5.90 -4.84 13.80
CA SER A 129 -6.15 -5.29 15.16
C SER A 129 -4.86 -5.41 15.96
N LYS A 130 -4.96 -5.26 17.28
CA LYS A 130 -3.82 -5.43 18.21
C LYS A 130 -3.11 -6.76 18.00
N GLN A 131 -3.87 -7.83 17.80
CA GLN A 131 -3.32 -9.17 17.55
C GLN A 131 -2.54 -9.24 16.23
N SER A 132 -3.06 -8.64 15.15
CA SER A 132 -2.35 -8.59 13.87
C SER A 132 -1.08 -7.73 13.96
N ALA A 133 -1.12 -6.62 14.69
CA ALA A 133 0.04 -5.77 14.93
C ALA A 133 1.14 -6.50 15.71
N PHE A 134 0.77 -7.24 16.75
CA PHE A 134 1.68 -8.11 17.51
C PHE A 134 2.36 -9.17 16.61
N PHE A 135 1.61 -9.85 15.74
CA PHE A 135 2.21 -10.80 14.80
C PHE A 135 3.18 -10.15 13.80
N ASN A 136 2.94 -8.90 13.41
CA ASN A 136 3.89 -8.15 12.60
C ASN A 136 5.13 -7.74 13.40
N GLN A 137 4.98 -7.45 14.68
CA GLN A 137 6.11 -7.19 15.57
C GLN A 137 7.04 -8.40 15.67
N ALA A 138 6.50 -9.61 15.83
CA ALA A 138 7.27 -10.84 15.83
C ALA A 138 8.04 -11.09 14.51
N LYS A 139 7.58 -10.49 13.40
CA LYS A 139 8.22 -10.55 12.08
C LYS A 139 9.21 -9.40 11.81
N GLY A 140 9.53 -8.59 12.82
CA GLY A 140 10.46 -7.47 12.73
C GLY A 140 9.82 -6.09 12.51
N GLY A 141 8.51 -6.02 12.26
CA GLY A 141 7.75 -4.76 12.20
C GLY A 141 7.27 -4.34 13.59
N GLY A 142 6.00 -3.97 13.70
CA GLY A 142 5.32 -3.76 14.98
C GLY A 142 4.53 -2.47 15.04
N TYR A 143 4.47 -1.86 16.21
CA TYR A 143 3.68 -0.68 16.53
C TYR A 143 4.35 0.11 17.65
N GLU A 144 4.00 1.38 17.78
CA GLU A 144 4.61 2.34 18.69
C GLU A 144 4.41 1.95 20.17
N ASN A 145 5.49 1.97 20.98
CA ASN A 145 5.39 1.88 22.44
C ASN A 145 5.15 3.28 23.02
N VAL A 146 3.93 3.54 23.50
CA VAL A 146 3.48 4.84 24.03
C VAL A 146 4.35 5.41 25.17
N ASP A 147 5.11 4.58 25.88
CA ASP A 147 6.07 5.05 26.89
C ASP A 147 7.15 5.98 26.29
N PHE A 148 7.47 5.79 25.00
CA PHE A 148 8.43 6.63 24.26
C PHE A 148 7.76 7.78 23.51
N TYR A 149 6.45 7.70 23.23
CA TYR A 149 5.68 8.70 22.51
C TYR A 149 4.84 9.51 23.50
N VAL A 150 5.51 10.34 24.29
CA VAL A 150 4.90 11.08 25.40
C VAL A 150 3.72 11.94 24.92
N GLY A 151 2.59 11.81 25.61
CA GLY A 151 1.37 12.56 25.29
C GLY A 151 0.62 12.06 24.05
N MET A 152 1.01 10.90 23.50
CA MET A 152 0.32 10.24 22.39
C MET A 152 -0.43 8.99 22.86
N GLN A 153 -1.55 8.69 22.22
CA GLN A 153 -2.34 7.49 22.47
C GLN A 153 -2.33 6.59 21.24
N LEU A 154 -2.14 5.29 21.43
CA LEU A 154 -2.23 4.29 20.37
C LEU A 154 -3.62 3.66 20.35
N ILE A 155 -4.28 3.70 19.20
CA ILE A 155 -5.61 3.15 18.97
C ILE A 155 -5.53 2.12 17.84
N PHE A 156 -6.12 0.95 18.04
CA PHE A 156 -6.28 -0.07 17.01
C PHE A 156 -7.68 0.04 16.40
N ALA A 157 -7.77 0.09 15.06
CA ALA A 157 -9.04 0.25 14.34
C ALA A 157 -9.70 -1.06 13.92
N ASP A 158 -9.04 -2.20 14.17
CA ASP A 158 -9.55 -3.55 13.87
C ASP A 158 -9.98 -3.77 12.40
N ILE A 159 -9.31 -3.09 11.46
CA ILE A 159 -9.53 -3.30 10.02
C ILE A 159 -8.83 -4.57 9.58
N GLN A 160 -9.60 -5.47 8.97
CA GLN A 160 -9.07 -6.74 8.47
C GLN A 160 -8.13 -6.54 7.28
N ASN A 161 -7.19 -7.47 7.11
CA ASN A 161 -6.23 -7.42 6.02
C ASN A 161 -6.89 -7.67 4.65
N ILE A 162 -6.12 -7.43 3.58
CA ILE A 162 -6.61 -7.59 2.20
C ILE A 162 -7.09 -9.02 1.88
N HIS A 163 -6.54 -10.05 2.52
CA HIS A 163 -6.96 -11.44 2.28
C HIS A 163 -8.37 -11.70 2.83
N ALA A 164 -8.67 -11.16 4.00
CA ALA A 164 -9.99 -11.26 4.58
C ALA A 164 -11.03 -10.44 3.79
N VAL A 165 -10.68 -9.23 3.36
CA VAL A 165 -11.56 -8.42 2.49
C VAL A 165 -11.84 -9.15 1.18
N LYS A 166 -10.81 -9.74 0.57
CA LYS A 166 -10.94 -10.55 -0.64
C LYS A 166 -11.86 -11.76 -0.42
N ALA A 167 -11.65 -12.54 0.63
CA ALA A 167 -12.49 -13.70 0.95
C ALA A 167 -13.96 -13.31 1.22
N SER A 168 -14.19 -12.17 1.89
CA SER A 168 -15.52 -11.63 2.11
C SER A 168 -16.22 -11.26 0.79
N PHE A 169 -15.50 -10.60 -0.12
CA PHE A 169 -16.02 -10.26 -1.44
C PHE A 169 -16.31 -11.50 -2.30
N GLU A 170 -15.42 -12.50 -2.30
CA GLU A 170 -15.64 -13.77 -2.99
C GLU A 170 -16.88 -14.51 -2.46
N LYS A 171 -17.09 -14.51 -1.13
CA LYS A 171 -18.28 -15.10 -0.50
C LYS A 171 -19.57 -14.37 -0.87
N MET A 172 -19.53 -13.04 -0.96
CA MET A 172 -20.67 -12.24 -1.41
C MET A 172 -21.05 -12.58 -2.85
N ILE A 173 -20.07 -12.67 -3.76
CA ILE A 173 -20.29 -13.03 -5.16
C ILE A 173 -20.85 -14.46 -5.27
N SER A 174 -20.29 -15.44 -4.56
CA SER A 174 -20.78 -16.82 -4.64
C SER A 174 -22.22 -16.97 -4.14
N THR A 175 -22.56 -16.27 -3.04
CA THR A 175 -23.92 -16.26 -2.48
C THR A 175 -24.91 -15.59 -3.42
N LEU A 176 -24.53 -14.45 -4.01
CA LEU A 176 -25.36 -13.75 -4.99
C LEU A 176 -25.61 -14.61 -6.24
N MET A 177 -24.56 -15.21 -6.80
CA MET A 177 -24.69 -16.08 -7.98
C MET A 177 -25.53 -17.33 -7.68
N GLY A 178 -25.38 -17.92 -6.50
CA GLY A 178 -26.24 -19.01 -6.04
C GLY A 178 -27.70 -18.59 -5.94
N SER A 179 -27.98 -17.42 -5.36
CA SER A 179 -29.35 -16.90 -5.23
C SER A 179 -30.01 -16.61 -6.59
N ILE A 180 -29.28 -15.98 -7.52
CA ILE A 180 -29.71 -15.75 -8.90
C ILE A 180 -30.06 -17.06 -9.59
N ALA A 181 -29.19 -18.07 -9.45
CA ALA A 181 -29.38 -19.37 -10.09
C ALA A 181 -30.57 -20.16 -9.50
N LEU A 182 -30.88 -19.97 -8.22
CA LEU A 182 -31.99 -20.62 -7.51
C LEU A 182 -33.34 -19.94 -7.79
N HIS A 183 -33.38 -18.61 -7.78
CA HIS A 183 -34.63 -17.84 -7.91
C HIS A 183 -34.93 -17.36 -9.34
N ASN A 184 -34.11 -17.78 -10.32
CA ASN A 184 -34.21 -17.39 -11.74
C ASN A 184 -34.26 -15.85 -11.94
N ILE A 185 -33.55 -15.10 -11.10
CA ILE A 185 -33.56 -13.65 -11.14
C ILE A 185 -32.57 -13.18 -12.21
N SER A 186 -33.08 -12.63 -13.31
CA SER A 186 -32.28 -12.03 -14.38
C SER A 186 -31.98 -10.57 -14.05
N PHE A 187 -30.71 -10.21 -13.90
CA PHE A 187 -30.26 -8.82 -13.85
C PHE A 187 -29.43 -8.49 -15.09
N HIS A 188 -29.95 -7.62 -15.95
CA HIS A 188 -29.17 -7.04 -17.04
C HIS A 188 -28.35 -5.86 -16.49
N VAL A 189 -27.03 -6.04 -16.35
CA VAL A 189 -26.11 -4.93 -16.00
C VAL A 189 -25.32 -4.55 -17.26
N PRO A 190 -25.72 -3.48 -17.98
CA PRO A 190 -25.20 -3.18 -19.33
C PRO A 190 -23.70 -2.83 -19.39
N HIS A 191 -22.99 -2.71 -18.26
CA HIS A 191 -21.62 -2.21 -18.22
C HIS A 191 -20.61 -3.11 -17.46
N ILE A 192 -21.03 -4.22 -16.84
CA ILE A 192 -20.10 -5.16 -16.17
C ILE A 192 -19.79 -6.31 -17.13
N ARG A 193 -18.71 -6.17 -17.90
CA ARG A 193 -18.35 -7.11 -18.99
C ARG A 193 -17.76 -8.45 -18.53
N TYR A 194 -17.69 -8.74 -17.22
CA TYR A 194 -16.88 -9.84 -16.68
C TYR A 194 -17.62 -10.85 -15.77
N LEU A 195 -18.93 -10.74 -15.59
CA LEU A 195 -19.70 -11.71 -14.82
C LEU A 195 -20.90 -12.19 -15.63
N TYR A 196 -20.66 -12.95 -16.70
CA TYR A 196 -21.70 -13.76 -17.31
C TYR A 196 -21.51 -15.21 -16.88
N TRP A 197 -22.47 -15.69 -16.08
CA TRP A 197 -22.73 -17.10 -15.84
C TRP A 197 -23.79 -17.52 -16.86
N GLU A 198 -23.38 -18.17 -17.95
CA GLU A 198 -24.33 -18.84 -18.85
C GLU A 198 -24.71 -20.18 -18.22
N LYS A 199 -25.90 -20.22 -17.62
CA LYS A 199 -26.55 -21.46 -17.21
C LYS A 199 -27.13 -22.08 -18.49
N ASN A 200 -26.57 -23.23 -18.87
CA ASN A 200 -26.99 -24.16 -19.93
C ASN A 200 -26.26 -24.03 -21.27
N GLY A 201 -25.18 -24.81 -21.40
CA GLY A 201 -25.02 -25.66 -22.57
C GLY A 201 -24.01 -25.23 -23.63
N ILE A 202 -22.93 -26.03 -23.68
CA ILE A 202 -22.30 -26.53 -24.91
C ILE A 202 -21.35 -25.55 -25.64
N GLU A 203 -20.11 -26.06 -25.74
CA GLU A 203 -19.01 -25.77 -26.65
C GLU A 203 -19.13 -24.59 -27.65
N ALA A 204 -17.99 -23.90 -27.73
CA ALA A 204 -17.55 -23.08 -28.85
C ALA A 204 -18.14 -21.66 -28.96
N HIS A 205 -17.57 -20.70 -28.21
CA HIS A 205 -17.29 -19.37 -28.79
C HIS A 205 -16.24 -18.50 -28.07
N SER A 206 -15.44 -19.00 -27.12
CA SER A 206 -14.39 -18.19 -26.47
C SER A 206 -12.98 -18.36 -27.04
N ASN A 207 -12.69 -19.45 -27.77
CA ASN A 207 -11.33 -19.74 -28.25
C ASN A 207 -10.92 -18.99 -29.53
N ASN A 208 -11.84 -18.38 -30.28
CA ASN A 208 -11.51 -17.65 -31.51
C ASN A 208 -11.10 -16.19 -31.28
N TYR A 209 -11.53 -15.57 -30.18
CA TYR A 209 -11.18 -14.17 -29.88
C TYR A 209 -9.75 -14.02 -29.35
N ILE A 210 -9.25 -15.00 -28.59
CA ILE A 210 -7.89 -14.96 -28.02
C ILE A 210 -6.82 -15.31 -29.08
N ARG A 211 -7.14 -16.19 -30.04
CA ARG A 211 -6.20 -16.55 -31.12
C ARG A 211 -5.98 -15.44 -32.15
N LYS A 212 -6.98 -14.58 -32.42
CA LYS A 212 -6.82 -13.48 -33.39
C LYS A 212 -5.95 -12.31 -32.88
N ARG A 213 -5.86 -12.07 -31.58
CA ARG A 213 -5.00 -11.00 -31.03
C ARG A 213 -3.54 -11.39 -30.80
N LYS A 214 -3.23 -12.69 -30.68
CA LYS A 214 -1.83 -13.15 -30.54
C LYS A 214 -1.01 -13.08 -31.83
N ARG A 215 -1.60 -12.76 -32.98
CA ARG A 215 -0.87 -12.56 -34.25
C ARG A 215 -0.51 -11.10 -34.55
N LYS A 216 -0.83 -10.13 -33.68
CA LYS A 216 -0.66 -8.70 -34.01
C LYS A 216 -0.01 -7.79 -32.95
N LEU A 217 0.68 -8.34 -31.94
CA LEU A 217 1.56 -7.54 -31.08
C LEU A 217 2.88 -8.28 -30.87
N GLY A 218 3.94 -7.66 -31.39
CA GLY A 218 5.32 -8.09 -31.21
C GLY A 218 5.71 -8.12 -29.74
N ARG A 219 6.53 -9.11 -29.38
CA ARG A 219 7.11 -9.29 -28.05
C ARG A 219 8.38 -8.43 -27.90
N HIS A 220 8.40 -7.61 -26.85
CA HIS A 220 9.58 -7.18 -26.06
C HIS A 220 9.03 -6.78 -24.67
N GLY A 221 9.56 -7.17 -23.51
CA GLY A 221 10.65 -8.07 -23.16
C GLY A 221 10.59 -8.47 -21.66
N SER A 222 11.47 -9.43 -21.29
CA SER A 222 12.21 -9.68 -20.03
C SER A 222 11.62 -9.14 -18.70
N THR A 223 11.22 -9.93 -17.68
CA THR A 223 11.83 -11.08 -16.95
C THR A 223 10.70 -12.05 -16.53
N GLY A 224 10.80 -13.38 -16.46
CA GLY A 224 11.87 -14.25 -15.97
C GLY A 224 11.26 -15.14 -14.86
N GLY A 225 10.55 -16.21 -15.24
CA GLY A 225 9.91 -17.15 -14.31
C GLY A 225 9.50 -18.43 -15.04
N SER A 226 10.43 -19.38 -15.09
CA SER A 226 10.30 -20.69 -15.71
C SER A 226 9.27 -21.58 -15.02
N LEU A 227 8.29 -22.11 -15.77
CA LEU A 227 7.62 -23.36 -15.44
C LEU A 227 7.74 -24.31 -16.62
N SER A 228 8.63 -25.29 -16.44
CA SER A 228 8.91 -26.37 -17.37
C SER A 228 7.89 -27.50 -17.23
N LYS A 229 7.42 -27.94 -18.42
CA LYS A 229 6.99 -29.30 -18.78
C LYS A 229 5.81 -29.94 -18.00
N ALA A 230 4.62 -29.82 -18.57
CA ALA A 230 3.62 -30.90 -18.48
C ALA A 230 3.79 -31.82 -19.71
N LYS A 231 4.18 -33.08 -19.46
CA LYS A 231 4.22 -34.15 -20.46
C LYS A 231 2.78 -34.47 -20.92
N ALA A 232 2.56 -34.48 -22.22
CA ALA A 232 1.32 -34.99 -22.81
C ALA A 232 1.30 -36.52 -22.70
N TYR A 233 0.30 -37.07 -22.01
CA TYR A 233 -0.12 -38.46 -22.22
C TYR A 233 -1.23 -38.43 -23.27
N ALA A 234 -0.90 -38.86 -24.49
CA ALA A 234 -1.89 -39.18 -25.51
C ALA A 234 -2.32 -40.64 -25.33
N GLN A 235 -3.59 -40.86 -25.03
CA GLN A 235 -4.25 -42.15 -25.24
C GLN A 235 -4.85 -42.12 -26.66
N PRO A 236 -4.51 -43.05 -27.57
CA PRO A 236 -5.15 -43.11 -28.87
C PRO A 236 -6.56 -43.72 -28.74
N ARG A 237 -7.52 -43.05 -29.36
CA ARG A 237 -8.88 -43.55 -29.57
C ARG A 237 -8.85 -44.81 -30.44
N SER A 238 -9.71 -45.74 -30.06
CA SER A 238 -10.14 -46.92 -30.80
C SER A 238 -10.54 -46.62 -32.25
N SER A 239 -10.10 -47.48 -33.17
CA SER A 239 -10.77 -47.71 -34.45
C SER A 239 -10.83 -49.21 -34.73
N ARG A 240 -12.07 -49.67 -34.95
CA ARG A 240 -12.51 -50.93 -35.58
C ARG A 240 -11.47 -51.61 -36.49
N GLN A 241 -11.17 -52.88 -36.24
CA GLN A 241 -11.86 -54.06 -36.80
C GLN A 241 -11.64 -55.24 -35.85
#